data_AF-A0A3B0K9V6-F1
#
_entry.id   AF-A0A3B0K9V6-F1
#
_cell.length_a   1.000
_cell.length_b   1.000
_cell.length_c   1.000
_cell.angle_alpha   90.00
_cell.angle_beta   90.00
_cell.angle_gamma   90.00
#
_symmetry.space_group_name_H-M   'P 1'
#
loop_
_entity.id
_entity.type
_entity.pdbx_description
1 polymer ?
#
loop_
_entity_poly.entity_id
_entity_poly.type
_entity_poly.pdbx_seq_one_letter_code
_entity_poly.pdbx_strand_id
1 'polypeptide(L)'
;MLLCLAHAEQIHRLLELDILDQKDNGFYTMAPFHNDLRLRSAAQLSDAMENFLYVMVGVSSVYALCAISLFFGVYKSRPGLIVPWLLAEFLCIVGIGVMIFMLRDTKLTMVFCGNVPYFIICYSLLCMDCIKWYSMHSFYQSLRTINKLREIATVAIPCPAPGAIPYHFRREHMYLGSNGYKHILTESPDGQC
;
A
#
# COMPACT_ATOMS: atom_id res chain seq x y z
N MET A 1 -10.33 12.45 1.73
CA MET A 1 -10.20 12.53 0.26
C MET A 1 -11.50 12.92 -0.41
N LEU A 2 -12.62 12.21 -0.22
CA LEU A 2 -13.92 12.60 -0.81
C LEU A 2 -14.37 14.03 -0.43
N LEU A 3 -14.18 14.43 0.84
CA LEU A 3 -14.46 15.80 1.28
C LEU A 3 -13.59 16.84 0.55
N CYS A 4 -12.31 16.53 0.32
CA CYS A 4 -11.39 17.41 -0.40
C CYS A 4 -11.75 17.53 -1.88
N LEU A 5 -12.18 16.43 -2.51
CA LEU A 5 -12.68 16.42 -3.88
C LEU A 5 -13.95 17.29 -3.99
N ALA A 6 -14.90 17.11 -3.08
CA ALA A 6 -16.12 17.93 -3.05
C ALA A 6 -15.83 19.43 -2.89
N HIS A 7 -14.86 19.77 -2.03
CA HIS A 7 -14.40 21.16 -1.91
C HIS A 7 -13.69 21.66 -3.18
N ALA A 8 -12.88 20.84 -3.83
CA ALA A 8 -12.21 21.22 -5.07
C ALA A 8 -13.21 21.46 -6.21
N GLU A 9 -14.20 20.58 -6.36
CA GLU A 9 -15.31 20.76 -7.33
C GLU A 9 -16.08 22.06 -7.04
N GLN A 10 -16.32 22.37 -5.76
CA GLN A 10 -17.00 23.61 -5.38
C GLN A 10 -16.15 24.84 -5.72
N ILE A 11 -14.84 24.80 -5.48
CA ILE A 11 -13.92 25.89 -5.82
C ILE A 11 -13.85 26.09 -7.34
N HIS A 12 -13.76 25.00 -8.11
CA HIS A 12 -13.73 25.06 -9.57
C HIS A 12 -15.02 25.70 -10.12
N ARG A 13 -16.19 25.28 -9.64
CA ARG A 13 -17.48 25.87 -10.03
C ARG A 13 -17.59 27.35 -9.66
N LEU A 14 -17.16 27.74 -8.46
CA LEU A 14 -17.15 29.14 -8.05
C LEU A 14 -16.23 29.97 -8.95
N LEU A 15 -15.06 29.43 -9.31
CA LEU A 15 -14.12 30.10 -10.19
C LEU A 15 -14.67 30.27 -11.62
N GLU A 16 -15.40 29.28 -12.13
CA GLU A 16 -16.08 29.37 -13.42
C GLU A 16 -17.15 30.46 -13.42
N LEU A 17 -17.92 30.56 -12.34
CA LEU A 17 -18.92 31.63 -12.15
C LEU A 17 -18.25 33.01 -12.07
N ASP A 18 -17.13 33.15 -11.34
CA ASP A 18 -16.39 34.41 -11.25
C ASP A 18 -15.81 34.83 -12.61
N ILE A 19 -15.35 33.87 -13.42
CA ILE A 19 -14.86 34.13 -14.79
C ILE A 19 -16.00 34.63 -15.68
N LEU A 20 -17.18 34.02 -15.58
CA LEU A 20 -18.37 34.43 -16.34
C LEU A 20 -18.84 35.83 -15.93
N ASP A 21 -18.93 36.10 -14.62
CA ASP A 21 -19.31 37.42 -14.11
C ASP A 21 -18.30 38.50 -14.54
N GLN A 22 -16.99 38.21 -14.50
CA GLN A 22 -15.99 39.16 -14.99
C GLN A 22 -16.08 39.37 -16.51
N LYS A 23 -16.45 38.35 -17.28
CA LYS A 23 -16.67 38.49 -18.73
C LYS A 23 -17.86 39.39 -19.04
N ASP A 24 -18.93 39.28 -18.26
CA ASP A 24 -20.13 40.10 -18.41
C ASP A 24 -19.89 41.55 -17.92
N ASN A 25 -19.11 41.72 -16.84
CA ASN A 25 -18.74 43.03 -16.27
C ASN A 25 -17.52 43.69 -16.93
N GLY A 26 -16.81 42.96 -17.81
CA GLY A 26 -15.61 43.42 -18.52
C GLY A 26 -15.85 44.61 -19.46
N PHE A 27 -17.10 44.92 -19.79
CA PHE A 27 -17.47 46.14 -20.51
C PHE A 27 -17.24 47.44 -19.71
N TYR A 28 -17.10 47.37 -18.39
CA TYR A 28 -17.06 48.54 -17.50
C TYR A 28 -15.74 48.74 -16.72
N THR A 29 -14.75 47.85 -16.85
CA THR A 29 -13.53 47.87 -16.02
C THR A 29 -12.25 48.24 -16.80
N MET A 30 -11.49 49.22 -16.29
CA MET A 30 -10.32 49.83 -16.97
C MET A 30 -8.99 49.05 -16.89
N ALA A 31 -8.94 47.85 -16.29
CA ALA A 31 -7.72 47.06 -16.17
C ALA A 31 -7.93 45.55 -16.50
N PRO A 32 -8.41 45.21 -17.72
CA PRO A 32 -8.80 43.84 -18.08
C PRO A 32 -7.63 42.85 -18.07
N PHE A 33 -6.44 43.27 -18.50
CA PHE A 33 -5.32 42.36 -18.77
C PHE A 33 -4.74 41.68 -17.51
N HIS A 34 -4.67 42.39 -16.38
CA HIS A 34 -4.05 41.84 -15.16
C HIS A 34 -4.97 40.83 -14.46
N ASN A 35 -6.28 41.08 -14.49
CA ASN A 35 -7.27 40.18 -13.90
C ASN A 35 -7.48 38.93 -14.77
N ASP A 36 -7.43 39.05 -16.10
CA ASP A 36 -7.55 37.91 -17.01
C ASP A 36 -6.39 36.91 -16.85
N LEU A 37 -5.16 37.40 -16.69
CA LEU A 37 -3.99 36.53 -16.49
C LEU A 37 -4.06 35.82 -15.14
N ARG A 38 -4.52 36.52 -14.08
CA ARG A 38 -4.72 35.93 -12.75
C ARG A 38 -5.80 34.86 -12.77
N LEU A 39 -6.95 35.13 -13.38
CA LEU A 39 -8.05 34.17 -13.50
C LEU A 39 -7.66 32.96 -14.35
N ARG A 40 -6.95 33.15 -15.47
CA ARG A 40 -6.43 32.02 -16.26
C ARG A 40 -5.47 31.15 -15.44
N SER A 41 -4.57 31.76 -14.68
CA SER A 41 -3.65 31.00 -13.82
C SER A 41 -4.38 30.24 -12.71
N ALA A 42 -5.44 30.85 -12.13
CA ALA A 42 -6.27 30.22 -11.12
C ALA A 42 -7.11 29.07 -11.70
N ALA A 43 -7.65 29.22 -12.91
CA ALA A 43 -8.39 28.17 -13.62
C ALA A 43 -7.50 26.98 -13.93
N GLN A 44 -6.32 27.22 -14.51
CA GLN A 44 -5.35 26.15 -14.79
C GLN A 44 -4.93 25.39 -13.53
N LEU A 45 -4.74 26.11 -12.41
CA LEU A 45 -4.39 25.49 -11.14
C LEU A 45 -5.57 24.68 -10.57
N SER A 46 -6.79 25.20 -10.64
CA SER A 46 -8.00 24.52 -10.19
C SER A 46 -8.24 23.23 -10.98
N ASP A 47 -8.11 23.28 -12.30
CA ASP A 47 -8.28 22.12 -13.19
C ASP A 47 -7.23 21.04 -12.90
N ALA A 48 -5.97 21.47 -12.70
CA ALA A 48 -4.89 20.55 -12.34
C ALA A 48 -5.12 19.90 -10.97
N MET A 49 -5.60 20.68 -9.99
CA MET A 49 -5.91 20.22 -8.64
C MET A 49 -7.08 19.21 -8.65
N GLU A 50 -8.15 19.49 -9.38
CA GLU A 50 -9.32 18.61 -9.49
C GLU A 50 -8.93 17.26 -10.13
N ASN A 51 -8.22 17.30 -11.26
CA ASN A 51 -7.73 16.09 -11.92
C ASN A 51 -6.81 15.27 -11.01
N PHE A 52 -5.89 15.93 -10.30
CA PHE A 52 -5.02 15.27 -9.33
C PHE A 52 -5.83 14.61 -8.20
N LEU A 53 -6.84 15.29 -7.67
CA LEU A 53 -7.68 14.74 -6.61
C LEU A 53 -8.52 13.54 -7.08
N TYR A 54 -9.03 13.54 -8.31
CA TYR A 54 -9.69 12.36 -8.89
C TYR A 54 -8.76 11.15 -8.96
N VAL A 55 -7.52 11.34 -9.43
CA VAL A 55 -6.51 10.27 -9.46
C VAL A 55 -6.22 9.76 -8.05
N MET A 56 -6.02 10.65 -7.08
CA MET A 56 -5.73 10.29 -5.70
C MET A 56 -6.90 9.55 -5.02
N VAL A 57 -8.15 9.93 -5.32
CA VAL A 57 -9.35 9.20 -4.85
C VAL A 57 -9.39 7.80 -5.46
N GLY A 58 -9.09 7.67 -6.76
CA GLY A 58 -8.96 6.38 -7.42
C GLY A 58 -7.94 5.47 -6.73
N VAL A 59 -6.72 5.97 -6.52
CA VAL A 59 -5.65 5.24 -5.80
C VAL A 59 -6.09 4.86 -4.38
N SER A 60 -6.71 5.79 -3.64
CA SER A 60 -7.21 5.52 -2.29
C SER A 60 -8.30 4.45 -2.26
N SER A 61 -9.18 4.40 -3.26
CA SER A 61 -10.25 3.40 -3.34
C SER A 61 -9.69 2.01 -3.62
N VAL A 62 -8.72 1.90 -4.54
CA VAL A 62 -8.01 0.64 -4.83
C VAL A 62 -7.27 0.16 -3.58
N TYR A 63 -6.59 1.06 -2.88
CA TYR A 63 -5.91 0.73 -1.64
C TYR A 63 -6.87 0.25 -0.54
N ALA A 64 -8.06 0.84 -0.42
CA ALA A 64 -9.09 0.39 0.49
C ALA A 64 -9.57 -1.04 0.16
N LEU A 65 -9.74 -1.37 -1.12
CA LEU A 65 -10.07 -2.73 -1.55
C LEU A 65 -8.96 -3.73 -1.22
N CYS A 66 -7.70 -3.35 -1.40
CA CYS A 66 -6.55 -4.16 -0.97
C CYS A 66 -6.51 -4.35 0.55
N ALA A 67 -6.86 -3.34 1.33
CA ALA A 67 -6.92 -3.46 2.79
C ALA A 67 -8.04 -4.41 3.24
N ILE A 68 -9.20 -4.38 2.57
CA ILE A 68 -10.29 -5.33 2.80
C ILE A 68 -9.83 -6.76 2.44
N SER A 69 -9.11 -6.95 1.33
CA SER A 69 -8.58 -8.26 0.96
C SER A 69 -7.58 -8.79 1.98
N LEU A 70 -6.73 -7.92 2.54
CA LEU A 70 -5.82 -8.26 3.64
C LEU A 70 -6.61 -8.68 4.88
N PHE A 71 -7.63 -7.92 5.29
CA PHE A 71 -8.44 -8.26 6.47
C PHE A 71 -9.10 -9.64 6.33
N PHE A 72 -9.69 -9.94 5.17
CA PHE A 72 -10.24 -11.27 4.89
C PHE A 72 -9.16 -12.36 4.79
N GLY A 73 -7.99 -12.03 4.24
CA GLY A 73 -6.85 -12.95 4.13
C GLY A 73 -6.32 -13.38 5.50
N VAL A 74 -6.23 -12.43 6.44
CA VAL A 74 -5.85 -12.70 7.83
C VAL A 74 -6.95 -13.47 8.56
N TYR A 75 -8.22 -13.07 8.43
CA TYR A 75 -9.33 -13.72 9.14
C TYR A 75 -9.56 -15.18 8.70
N LYS A 76 -9.46 -15.46 7.39
CA LYS A 76 -9.64 -16.83 6.84
C LYS A 76 -8.34 -17.62 6.69
N SER A 77 -7.19 -17.07 7.13
CA SER A 77 -5.85 -17.64 6.97
C SER A 77 -5.53 -18.11 5.54
N ARG A 78 -6.04 -17.39 4.53
CA ARG A 78 -5.83 -17.70 3.11
C ARG A 78 -4.69 -16.83 2.56
N PRO A 79 -3.51 -17.39 2.29
CA PRO A 79 -2.32 -16.60 1.93
C PRO A 79 -2.50 -15.84 0.61
N GLY A 80 -3.30 -16.36 -0.33
CA GLY A 80 -3.52 -15.72 -1.64
C GLY A 80 -4.19 -14.34 -1.59
N LEU A 81 -4.97 -14.03 -0.55
CA LEU A 81 -5.67 -12.74 -0.42
C LEU A 81 -4.81 -11.62 0.19
N ILE A 82 -3.66 -11.97 0.76
CA ILE A 82 -2.70 -11.04 1.37
C ILE A 82 -1.79 -10.41 0.30
N VAL A 83 -1.53 -11.13 -0.80
CA VAL A 83 -0.60 -10.73 -1.88
C VAL A 83 -0.96 -9.38 -2.53
N PRO A 84 -2.22 -9.08 -2.89
CA PRO A 84 -2.57 -7.80 -3.53
C PRO A 84 -2.20 -6.59 -2.67
N TRP A 85 -2.38 -6.68 -1.35
CA TRP A 85 -2.02 -5.60 -0.43
C TRP A 85 -0.51 -5.43 -0.30
N LEU A 86 0.25 -6.53 -0.20
CA LEU A 86 1.72 -6.47 -0.13
C LEU A 86 2.33 -5.82 -1.38
N LEU A 87 1.77 -6.10 -2.56
CA LEU A 87 2.22 -5.49 -3.82
C LEU A 87 1.85 -4.00 -3.88
N ALA A 88 0.61 -3.65 -3.55
CA ALA A 88 0.16 -2.26 -3.55
C ALA A 88 1.01 -1.40 -2.59
N GLU A 89 1.27 -1.92 -1.39
CA GLU A 89 2.06 -1.21 -0.38
C GLU A 89 3.53 -1.05 -0.79
N PHE A 90 4.12 -2.06 -1.42
CA PHE A 90 5.49 -1.97 -1.95
C PHE A 90 5.60 -0.87 -3.02
N LEU A 91 4.64 -0.81 -3.95
CA LEU A 91 4.60 0.24 -4.98
C LEU A 91 4.43 1.64 -4.35
N CYS A 92 3.61 1.76 -3.30
CA CYS A 92 3.46 3.01 -2.55
C CYS A 92 4.77 3.46 -1.90
N ILE A 93 5.50 2.55 -1.24
CA ILE A 93 6.80 2.86 -0.61
C ILE A 93 7.80 3.36 -1.65
N VAL A 94 7.90 2.68 -2.80
CA VAL A 94 8.79 3.10 -3.90
C VAL A 94 8.36 4.47 -4.45
N GLY A 95 7.06 4.69 -4.67
CA GLY A 95 6.53 5.96 -5.16
C GLY A 95 6.80 7.13 -4.20
N ILE A 96 6.58 6.93 -2.89
CA ILE A 96 6.88 7.92 -1.86
C ILE A 96 8.37 8.21 -1.79
N GLY A 97 9.23 7.18 -1.87
CA GLY A 97 10.68 7.34 -1.89
C GLY A 97 11.17 8.18 -3.07
N VAL A 98 10.65 7.92 -4.27
CA VAL A 98 10.96 8.73 -5.48
C VAL A 98 10.45 10.16 -5.34
N MET A 99 9.24 10.36 -4.80
CA MET A 99 8.69 11.70 -4.54
C MET A 99 9.56 12.51 -3.58
N ILE A 100 10.01 11.92 -2.47
CA ILE A 100 10.92 12.57 -1.51
C ILE A 100 12.23 12.97 -2.20
N PHE A 101 12.76 12.12 -3.06
CA PHE A 101 13.98 12.41 -3.82
C PHE A 101 13.78 13.57 -4.81
N MET A 102 12.67 13.58 -5.56
CA MET A 102 12.36 14.63 -6.53
C MET A 102 12.08 15.98 -5.86
N LEU A 103 11.50 15.98 -4.66
CA LEU A 103 11.21 17.19 -3.91
C LEU A 103 12.46 17.81 -3.26
N ARG A 104 13.63 17.15 -3.36
CA ARG A 104 14.85 17.55 -2.66
C ARG A 104 15.29 18.98 -2.95
N ASP A 105 15.17 19.39 -4.22
CA ASP A 105 15.67 20.69 -4.70
C ASP A 105 14.57 21.75 -4.79
N THR A 106 13.37 21.45 -4.31
CA THR A 106 12.22 22.36 -4.39
C THR A 106 12.13 23.28 -3.18
N LYS A 107 11.68 24.53 -3.41
CA LYS A 107 11.43 25.53 -2.36
C LYS A 107 10.32 25.15 -1.37
N LEU A 108 9.55 24.09 -1.67
CA LEU A 108 8.53 23.55 -0.77
C LEU A 108 9.11 23.10 0.57
N THR A 109 10.33 22.57 0.57
CA THR A 109 11.04 22.14 1.79
C THR A 109 11.29 23.29 2.79
N MET A 110 11.38 24.52 2.30
CA MET A 110 11.55 25.72 3.13
C MET A 110 10.25 26.15 3.84
N VAL A 111 9.08 25.86 3.27
CA VAL A 111 7.77 26.24 3.84
C VAL A 111 7.43 25.38 5.06
N PHE A 112 7.88 24.12 5.09
CA PHE A 112 7.55 23.14 6.13
C PHE A 112 8.56 23.06 7.29
N CYS A 113 9.06 24.21 7.78
CA CYS A 113 9.98 24.31 8.93
C CYS A 113 11.47 24.07 8.63
N GLY A 114 11.87 24.08 7.35
CA GLY A 114 13.27 24.00 6.91
C GLY A 114 13.67 22.62 6.37
N ASN A 115 14.72 22.59 5.54
CA ASN A 115 15.07 21.42 4.73
C ASN A 115 15.43 20.19 5.58
N VAL A 116 16.27 20.37 6.61
CA VAL A 116 16.76 19.27 7.45
C VAL A 116 15.65 18.55 8.23
N PRO A 117 14.80 19.23 9.03
CA PRO A 117 13.74 18.55 9.77
C PRO A 117 12.72 17.88 8.85
N TYR A 118 12.42 18.48 7.69
CA TYR A 118 11.51 17.89 6.70
C TYR A 118 12.01 16.51 6.22
N PHE A 119 13.29 16.39 5.84
CA PHE A 119 13.83 15.09 5.42
C PHE A 119 13.86 14.07 6.56
N ILE A 120 14.21 14.48 7.79
CA ILE A 120 14.22 13.56 8.94
C ILE A 120 12.83 12.97 9.17
N ILE A 121 11.78 13.80 9.11
CA ILE A 121 10.40 13.35 9.26
C ILE A 121 10.01 12.41 8.11
N CYS A 122 10.32 12.78 6.86
CA CYS A 122 9.96 11.95 5.70
C CYS A 122 10.66 10.58 5.72
N TYR A 123 11.96 10.54 6.03
CA TYR A 123 12.70 9.29 6.13
C TYR A 123 12.23 8.43 7.31
N SER A 124 11.89 9.04 8.45
CA SER A 124 11.38 8.26 9.60
C SER A 124 10.02 7.61 9.30
N LEU A 125 9.12 8.32 8.61
CA LEU A 125 7.86 7.74 8.13
C LEU A 125 8.09 6.60 7.12
N LEU A 126 8.99 6.79 6.15
CA LEU A 126 9.33 5.74 5.18
C LEU A 126 9.90 4.50 5.86
N CYS A 127 10.76 4.67 6.87
CA CYS A 127 11.26 3.56 7.67
C CYS A 127 10.14 2.80 8.40
N MET A 128 9.17 3.51 8.98
CA MET A 128 8.01 2.89 9.64
C MET A 128 7.17 2.07 8.65
N ASP A 129 6.96 2.58 7.42
CA ASP A 129 6.24 1.86 6.38
C ASP A 129 7.00 0.61 5.91
N CYS A 130 8.33 0.68 5.78
CA CYS A 130 9.18 -0.48 5.49
C CYS A 130 9.07 -1.56 6.59
N ILE A 131 9.06 -1.17 7.86
CA ILE A 131 8.91 -2.12 8.98
C ILE A 131 7.52 -2.78 8.96
N LYS A 132 6.47 -2.00 8.74
CA LYS A 132 5.10 -2.50 8.58
C LYS A 132 5.02 -3.52 7.44
N TRP A 133 5.57 -3.19 6.28
CA TRP A 133 5.61 -4.10 5.14
C TRP A 133 6.38 -5.38 5.46
N TYR A 134 7.56 -5.26 6.08
CA TYR A 134 8.39 -6.40 6.45
C TYR A 134 7.67 -7.35 7.42
N SER A 135 7.00 -6.80 8.44
CA SER A 135 6.24 -7.61 9.40
C SER A 135 5.11 -8.40 8.72
N MET A 136 4.37 -7.79 7.80
CA MET A 136 3.32 -8.46 7.04
C MET A 136 3.85 -9.48 6.04
N HIS A 137 4.98 -9.20 5.42
CA HIS A 137 5.65 -10.14 4.53
C HIS A 137 6.15 -11.38 5.29
N SER A 138 6.74 -11.21 6.47
CA SER A 138 7.14 -12.32 7.34
C SER A 138 5.94 -13.17 7.77
N PHE A 139 4.81 -12.53 8.12
CA PHE A 139 3.56 -13.22 8.42
C PHE A 139 3.03 -14.01 7.21
N TYR A 140 3.06 -13.42 6.02
CA TYR A 140 2.70 -14.11 4.78
C TYR A 140 3.59 -15.32 4.51
N GLN A 141 4.92 -15.20 4.69
CA GLN A 141 5.84 -16.33 4.53
C GLN A 141 5.54 -17.45 5.52
N SER A 142 5.29 -17.12 6.79
CA SER A 142 4.91 -18.10 7.83
C SER A 142 3.60 -18.83 7.50
N LEU A 143 2.57 -18.12 7.04
CA LEU A 143 1.33 -18.76 6.58
C LEU A 143 1.54 -19.67 5.37
N ARG A 144 2.43 -19.28 4.46
CA ARG A 144 2.76 -20.09 3.27
C ARG A 144 3.51 -21.36 3.65
N THR A 145 4.48 -21.30 4.56
CA THR A 145 5.21 -22.48 5.03
C THR A 145 4.30 -23.43 5.79
N ILE A 146 3.43 -22.92 6.68
CA ILE A 146 2.44 -23.73 7.40
C ILE A 146 1.46 -24.43 6.44
N ASN A 147 0.95 -23.72 5.43
CA ASN A 147 0.03 -24.33 4.45
C ASN A 147 0.72 -25.39 3.58
N LYS A 148 1.97 -25.15 3.16
CA LYS A 148 2.78 -26.18 2.46
C LYS A 148 3.03 -27.40 3.32
N LEU A 149 3.38 -27.20 4.61
CA LEU A 149 3.56 -28.30 5.56
C LEU A 149 2.26 -29.09 5.76
N ARG A 150 1.11 -28.41 5.80
CA ARG A 150 -0.20 -29.06 5.89
C ARG A 150 -0.51 -29.90 4.66
N GLU A 151 -0.18 -29.41 3.46
CA GLU A 151 -0.35 -30.13 2.20
C GLU A 151 0.55 -31.37 2.13
N ILE A 152 1.82 -31.24 2.52
CA ILE A 152 2.78 -32.35 2.56
C ILE A 152 2.37 -33.39 3.61
N ALA A 153 1.90 -32.96 4.79
CA ALA A 153 1.41 -33.87 5.83
C ALA A 153 0.09 -34.59 5.47
N THR A 154 -0.65 -34.10 4.46
CA THR A 154 -1.84 -34.80 3.94
C THR A 154 -1.52 -35.82 2.85
N VAL A 155 -0.27 -35.88 2.36
CA VAL A 155 0.20 -36.99 1.54
C VAL A 155 0.32 -38.20 2.47
N ALA A 156 -0.58 -39.16 2.30
CA ALA A 156 -0.56 -40.41 3.05
C ALA A 156 0.82 -41.05 2.87
N ILE A 157 1.56 -41.18 3.97
CA ILE A 157 2.76 -42.01 4.00
C ILE A 157 2.29 -43.41 3.60
N PRO A 158 2.78 -43.98 2.48
CA PRO A 158 2.34 -45.30 2.06
C PRO A 158 2.60 -46.27 3.20
N CYS A 159 1.54 -46.92 3.70
CA CYS A 159 1.68 -47.96 4.69
C CYS A 159 2.68 -49.00 4.16
N PRO A 160 3.77 -49.30 4.89
CA PRO A 160 4.67 -50.35 4.47
C PRO A 160 3.88 -51.64 4.33
N ALA A 161 4.15 -52.39 3.25
CA ALA A 161 3.48 -53.66 2.99
C ALA A 161 3.62 -54.61 4.20
N PRO A 162 2.63 -55.49 4.44
CA PRO A 162 2.66 -56.38 5.60
C PRO A 162 3.96 -57.21 5.60
N GLY A 163 4.83 -56.98 6.58
CA GLY A 163 6.12 -57.67 6.71
C GLY A 163 7.38 -56.80 6.59
N ALA A 164 7.26 -55.51 6.23
CA ALA A 164 8.40 -54.60 6.28
C ALA A 164 8.62 -54.02 7.69
N ILE A 165 9.87 -54.07 8.15
CA ILE A 165 10.32 -53.57 9.46
C ILE A 165 9.99 -52.07 9.53
N PRO A 166 9.28 -51.58 10.58
CA PRO A 166 8.94 -50.17 10.67
C PRO A 166 10.21 -49.33 10.74
N TYR A 167 10.28 -48.28 9.92
CA TYR A 167 11.33 -47.26 9.99
C TYR A 167 11.57 -46.89 11.46
N HIS A 168 12.83 -46.91 11.90
CA HIS A 168 13.20 -46.46 13.24
C HIS A 168 12.91 -44.96 13.38
N PHE A 169 11.67 -44.63 13.73
CA PHE A 169 11.22 -43.28 14.04
C PHE A 169 11.77 -42.91 15.41
N ARG A 170 12.78 -42.03 15.44
CA ARG A 170 13.28 -41.40 16.66
C ARG A 170 12.16 -40.53 17.24
N ARG A 171 11.73 -40.87 18.46
CA ARG A 171 10.48 -40.42 19.13
C ARG A 171 10.48 -38.94 19.57
N GLU A 172 11.49 -38.17 19.18
CA GLU A 172 11.85 -36.92 19.86
C GLU A 172 11.10 -35.68 19.33
N HIS A 173 10.39 -35.78 18.19
CA HIS A 173 9.70 -34.64 17.57
C HIS A 173 8.26 -34.94 17.09
N MET A 174 7.53 -35.76 17.84
CA MET A 174 6.13 -36.07 17.53
C MET A 174 5.17 -35.50 18.58
N TYR A 175 4.13 -34.80 18.14
CA TYR A 175 2.97 -34.49 18.98
C TYR A 175 1.72 -35.18 18.43
N LEU A 176 0.81 -35.55 19.33
CA LEU A 176 -0.45 -36.23 18.99
C LEU A 176 -1.47 -35.17 18.54
N GLY A 177 -1.76 -35.11 17.24
CA GLY A 177 -2.83 -34.30 16.69
C GLY A 177 -4.14 -35.10 16.63
N SER A 178 -5.26 -34.41 16.41
CA SER A 178 -6.61 -35.01 16.29
C SER A 178 -6.74 -36.08 15.19
N ASN A 179 -5.74 -36.20 14.29
CA ASN A 179 -5.68 -37.18 13.20
C ASN A 179 -4.43 -38.08 13.29
N GLY A 180 -3.83 -38.26 14.47
CA GLY A 180 -2.65 -39.12 14.69
C GLY A 180 -1.33 -38.38 14.93
N TYR A 181 -0.22 -39.13 14.99
CA TYR A 181 1.12 -38.60 15.27
C TYR A 181 1.61 -37.73 14.11
N LYS A 182 1.98 -36.48 14.40
CA LYS A 182 2.55 -35.53 13.42
C LYS A 182 3.99 -35.19 13.78
N HIS A 183 4.85 -35.14 12.78
CA HIS A 183 6.26 -34.76 12.91
C HIS A 183 6.41 -33.23 12.81
N ILE A 184 7.21 -32.63 13.69
CA ILE A 184 7.67 -31.24 13.51
C ILE A 184 8.87 -31.29 12.56
N LEU A 185 8.66 -30.97 11.28
CA LEU A 185 9.77 -30.72 10.35
C LEU A 185 10.34 -29.32 10.63
N THR A 186 11.17 -29.19 11.66
CA THR A 186 11.91 -27.94 11.97
C THR A 186 13.38 -27.97 11.54
N GLU A 187 13.78 -28.87 10.64
CA GLU A 187 15.11 -28.80 10.04
C GLU A 187 15.02 -28.89 8.52
N SER A 188 15.13 -27.72 7.89
CA SER A 188 15.57 -27.57 6.51
C SER A 188 17.10 -27.70 6.51
N PRO A 189 17.71 -28.67 5.81
CA PRO A 189 19.15 -28.69 5.61
C PRO A 189 19.50 -27.74 4.44
N ASP A 190 19.14 -26.46 4.55
CA ASP A 190 19.64 -25.42 3.65
C ASP A 190 20.58 -24.54 4.46
N GLY A 191 21.77 -25.10 4.70
CA GLY A 191 22.82 -24.50 5.50
C GLY A 191 24.11 -25.29 5.36
N GLN A 192 24.61 -25.42 4.12
CA GLN A 192 26.04 -25.61 3.81
C GLN A 192 26.26 -25.60 2.29
N CYS A 193 26.52 -24.41 1.74
CA CYS A 193 27.69 -24.05 0.93
C CYS A 193 27.81 -22.52 0.95
#